data_AF-A0A258CWN6-F1
#
_entry.id   AF-A0A258CWN6-F1
#
_cell.length_a   1.000
_cell.length_b   1.000
_cell.length_c   1.000
_cell.angle_alpha   90.00
_cell.angle_beta   90.00
_cell.angle_gamma   90.00
#
_symmetry.space_group_name_H-M   'P 1'
#
loop_
_entity.id
_entity.type
_entity.pdbx_description
1 polymer ?
#
loop_
_entity_poly.entity_id
_entity_poly.type
_entity_poly.pdbx_seq_one_letter_code
_entity_poly.pdbx_strand_id
1 'polypeptide(L)'
;MKQSFGDWQIRCDTPPGSTGEQCVLLQSVQAEDRPNVGLTVIILKTADQKSRLLRVLAPLGVLIPSGLGLKIDDQDVGRAGFVRCLPNGCVAEVVMDDALVGRLRQGKQATFIIFQTPEEGIGIPMGLNGFGPGFDALK
;
A
#
# COMPACT_ATOMS: atom_id res chain seq x y z
N MET A 1 19.81 -1.42 0.85
CA MET A 1 20.13 -0.10 0.24
C MET A 1 18.86 0.75 0.12
N LYS A 2 18.91 2.08 0.27
CA LYS A 2 17.74 2.98 0.11
C LYS A 2 17.81 3.67 -1.25
N GLN A 3 16.85 3.39 -2.13
CA GLN A 3 16.66 4.08 -3.41
C GLN A 3 15.32 4.82 -3.38
N SER A 4 15.24 6.02 -3.95
CA SER A 4 14.02 6.82 -3.97
C SER A 4 13.59 7.13 -5.41
N PHE A 5 12.28 7.12 -5.64
CA PHE A 5 11.63 7.39 -6.92
C PHE A 5 10.42 8.29 -6.67
N GLY A 6 10.58 9.60 -6.81
CA GLY A 6 9.53 10.56 -6.44
C GLY A 6 9.09 10.35 -4.99
N ASP A 7 7.81 10.04 -4.80
CA ASP A 7 7.21 9.82 -3.48
C ASP A 7 7.53 8.43 -2.90
N TRP A 8 8.03 7.52 -3.74
CA TRP A 8 8.23 6.11 -3.38
C TRP A 8 9.68 5.81 -3.01
N GLN A 9 9.86 4.79 -2.17
CA GLN A 9 11.18 4.37 -1.70
C GLN A 9 11.32 2.86 -1.75
N ILE A 10 12.43 2.38 -2.29
CA ILE A 10 12.83 0.98 -2.14
C ILE A 10 13.56 0.80 -0.80
N ARG A 11 13.17 -0.26 -0.09
CA ARG A 11 13.86 -0.78 1.09
C ARG A 11 14.08 -2.25 0.92
N CYS A 12 15.28 -2.69 1.24
CA CYS A 12 15.66 -4.09 1.15
C CYS A 12 16.18 -4.55 2.50
N ASP A 13 15.77 -5.75 2.88
CA ASP A 13 16.14 -6.43 4.11
C ASP A 13 16.37 -7.91 3.83
N THR A 14 17.06 -8.61 4.72
CA THR A 14 17.28 -10.06 4.63
C THR A 14 16.46 -10.75 5.70
N PRO A 15 15.28 -11.31 5.37
CA PRO A 15 14.42 -11.95 6.36
C PRO A 15 15.16 -13.08 7.09
N PRO A 16 14.86 -13.33 8.39
CA PRO A 16 15.44 -14.44 9.13
C PRO A 16 15.23 -15.78 8.39
N GLY A 17 16.31 -16.51 8.12
CA GLY A 17 16.26 -17.78 7.40
C GLY A 17 16.25 -17.67 5.88
N SER A 18 16.27 -16.46 5.30
CA SER A 18 16.47 -16.25 3.86
C SER A 18 17.96 -16.12 3.54
N THR A 19 18.41 -16.74 2.44
CA THR A 19 19.73 -16.50 1.86
C THR A 19 19.75 -15.33 0.88
N GLY A 20 18.58 -14.76 0.57
CA GLY A 20 18.41 -13.66 -0.37
C GLY A 20 17.84 -12.40 0.27
N GLU A 21 18.30 -11.25 -0.23
CA GLU A 21 17.74 -9.94 0.09
C GLU A 21 16.33 -9.84 -0.53
N GLN A 22 15.35 -9.36 0.25
CA GLN A 22 14.00 -9.07 -0.22
C GLN A 22 13.78 -7.56 -0.20
N CYS A 23 13.49 -7.00 -1.37
CA CYS A 23 13.17 -5.59 -1.51
C CYS A 23 11.65 -5.36 -1.52
N VAL A 24 11.25 -4.19 -1.03
CA VAL A 24 9.88 -3.67 -1.11
C VAL A 24 9.93 -2.23 -1.60
N LEU A 25 8.92 -1.83 -2.37
CA LEU A 25 8.67 -0.44 -2.72
C LEU A 25 7.59 0.10 -1.79
N LEU A 26 7.86 1.17 -1.06
CA LEU A 26 6.95 1.67 -0.04
C LEU A 26 6.74 3.18 -0.08
N GLN A 27 5.61 3.59 0.47
CA GLN A 27 5.28 4.98 0.78
C GLN A 27 4.49 5.03 2.09
N SER A 28 4.81 5.98 2.95
CA SER A 28 4.07 6.24 4.19
C SER A 28 3.36 7.58 4.06
N VAL A 29 2.06 7.59 4.37
CA VAL A 29 1.18 8.75 4.19
C VAL A 29 0.29 8.95 5.41
N GLN A 30 -0.23 10.15 5.58
CA GLN A 30 -1.16 10.53 6.65
C GLN A 30 -2.40 11.20 6.04
N ALA A 31 -3.53 11.11 6.73
CA ALA A 31 -4.71 11.88 6.36
C ALA A 31 -4.46 13.37 6.56
N GLU A 32 -4.91 14.20 5.63
CA GLU A 32 -4.69 15.66 5.67
C GLU A 32 -5.32 16.29 6.91
N ASP A 33 -6.57 15.91 7.22
CA ASP A 33 -7.31 16.44 8.37
C ASP A 33 -7.05 15.68 9.69
N ARG A 34 -6.29 14.58 9.64
CA ARG A 34 -6.01 13.70 10.79
C ARG A 34 -4.57 13.21 10.76
N PRO A 35 -3.58 14.03 11.15
CA PRO A 35 -2.16 13.67 11.07
C PRO A 35 -1.78 12.43 11.90
N ASN A 36 -2.57 12.11 12.93
CA ASN A 36 -2.38 10.89 13.74
C ASN A 36 -2.87 9.60 13.03
N VAL A 37 -3.53 9.72 11.89
CA VAL A 37 -4.04 8.61 11.09
C VAL A 37 -3.19 8.47 9.84
N GLY A 38 -2.34 7.44 9.81
CA GLY A 38 -1.45 7.19 8.67
C GLY A 38 -1.43 5.73 8.23
N LEU A 39 -1.02 5.52 7.00
CA LEU A 39 -0.87 4.21 6.37
C LEU A 39 0.55 4.03 5.86
N THR A 40 1.00 2.79 5.81
CA THR A 40 2.16 2.41 5.00
C THR A 40 1.72 1.48 3.90
N VAL A 41 1.94 1.90 2.66
CA VAL A 41 1.66 1.11 1.46
C VAL A 41 2.95 0.46 1.01
N ILE A 42 2.90 -0.84 0.74
CA ILE A 42 4.05 -1.69 0.50
C ILE A 42 3.74 -2.55 -0.73
N ILE A 43 4.60 -2.46 -1.73
CA ILE A 43 4.58 -3.31 -2.91
C ILE A 43 5.73 -4.29 -2.81
N LEU A 44 5.43 -5.57 -3.03
CA LEU A 44 6.41 -6.64 -2.95
C LEU A 44 6.16 -7.67 -4.06
N LYS A 45 7.25 -8.23 -4.59
CA LYS A 45 7.22 -9.39 -5.48
C LYS A 45 7.45 -10.64 -4.64
N THR A 46 6.70 -11.70 -4.89
CA THR A 46 6.91 -12.97 -4.20
C THR A 46 8.27 -13.56 -4.60
N ALA A 47 8.87 -14.39 -3.73
CA ALA A 47 10.19 -14.96 -3.98
C ALA A 47 10.26 -15.80 -5.27
N ASP A 48 9.13 -16.41 -5.67
CA ASP A 48 8.99 -17.14 -6.92
C ASP A 48 8.72 -16.26 -8.15
N GLN A 49 8.65 -14.93 -7.97
CA GLN A 49 8.36 -13.91 -8.98
C GLN A 49 7.00 -14.05 -9.68
N LYS A 50 6.10 -14.90 -9.18
CA LYS A 50 4.82 -15.15 -9.84
C LYS A 50 3.74 -14.15 -9.46
N SER A 51 3.84 -13.55 -8.28
CA SER A 51 2.82 -12.66 -7.74
C SER A 51 3.43 -11.32 -7.32
N ARG A 52 2.64 -10.28 -7.55
CA ARG A 52 2.89 -8.91 -7.11
C ARG A 52 1.83 -8.59 -6.08
N LEU A 53 2.23 -8.17 -4.89
CA LEU A 53 1.31 -7.93 -3.78
C LEU A 53 1.33 -6.45 -3.43
N LEU A 54 0.13 -5.87 -3.27
CA LEU A 54 -0.08 -4.59 -2.62
C LEU A 54 -0.53 -4.88 -1.20
N ARG A 55 0.30 -4.51 -0.24
CA ARG A 55 0.05 -4.64 1.19
C ARG A 55 -0.08 -3.25 1.80
N VAL A 56 -1.11 -3.04 2.59
CA VAL A 56 -1.31 -1.81 3.35
C VAL A 56 -1.31 -2.13 4.83
N LEU A 57 -0.46 -1.43 5.58
CA LEU A 57 -0.50 -1.39 7.03
C LEU A 57 -1.31 -0.18 7.46
N ALA A 58 -2.50 -0.44 7.98
CA ALA A 58 -3.42 0.54 8.53
C ALA A 58 -3.31 0.63 10.05
N PRO A 59 -3.72 1.75 10.68
CA PRO A 59 -3.67 1.88 12.12
C PRO A 59 -4.65 0.93 12.80
N LEU A 60 -4.50 0.76 14.11
CA LEU A 60 -5.47 0.06 14.93
C LEU A 60 -6.79 0.87 15.04
N GLY A 61 -7.89 0.18 15.33
CA GLY A 61 -9.21 0.80 15.46
C GLY A 61 -9.97 0.96 14.15
N VAL A 62 -9.51 0.33 13.07
CA VAL A 62 -10.27 0.25 11.81
C VAL A 62 -11.47 -0.70 11.93
N LEU A 63 -12.55 -0.35 11.27
CA LEU A 63 -13.77 -1.14 11.16
C LEU A 63 -13.56 -2.26 10.12
N ILE A 64 -13.24 -3.45 10.62
CA ILE A 64 -12.90 -4.63 9.81
C ILE A 64 -13.98 -4.97 8.75
N PRO A 65 -15.30 -4.96 9.07
CA PRO A 65 -16.32 -5.29 8.08
C PRO A 65 -16.35 -4.38 6.84
N SER A 66 -15.97 -3.10 6.99
CA SER A 66 -15.94 -2.14 5.88
C SER A 66 -14.70 -2.28 4.98
N GLY A 67 -13.65 -2.93 5.48
CA GLY A 67 -12.38 -3.11 4.79
C GLY A 67 -11.64 -1.80 4.50
N LEU A 68 -10.64 -1.91 3.63
CA LEU A 68 -9.84 -0.80 3.10
C LEU A 68 -10.31 -0.47 1.68
N GLY A 69 -10.84 0.73 1.47
CA GLY A 69 -11.19 1.24 0.15
C GLY A 69 -9.98 1.80 -0.59
N LEU A 70 -10.02 1.76 -1.92
CA LEU A 70 -9.03 2.39 -2.79
C LEU A 70 -9.73 3.11 -3.94
N LYS A 71 -9.36 4.38 -4.13
CA LYS A 71 -9.61 5.14 -5.36
C LYS A 71 -8.28 5.50 -6.02
N ILE A 72 -8.26 5.54 -7.34
CA ILE A 72 -7.14 6.10 -8.11
C ILE A 72 -7.70 7.25 -8.93
N ASP A 73 -7.16 8.44 -8.68
CA ASP A 73 -7.76 9.71 -9.07
C ASP A 73 -9.25 9.72 -8.63
N ASP A 74 -10.18 9.91 -9.57
CA ASP A 74 -11.63 9.92 -9.28
C ASP A 74 -12.33 8.57 -9.48
N GLN A 75 -11.57 7.50 -9.79
CA GLN A 75 -12.14 6.18 -10.09
C GLN A 75 -12.09 5.25 -8.87
N ASP A 76 -13.23 4.66 -8.55
CA ASP A 76 -13.32 3.60 -7.53
C ASP A 76 -12.69 2.30 -8.05
N VAL A 77 -11.69 1.81 -7.32
CA VAL A 77 -11.00 0.55 -7.62
C VAL A 77 -11.63 -0.61 -6.87
N GLY A 78 -12.23 -0.35 -5.70
CA GLY A 78 -12.87 -1.33 -4.86
C GLY A 78 -12.34 -1.35 -3.42
N ARG A 79 -12.58 -2.47 -2.74
CA ARG A 79 -12.24 -2.68 -1.33
C ARG A 79 -11.45 -3.96 -1.13
N ALA A 80 -10.53 -3.94 -0.17
CA ALA A 80 -9.78 -5.09 0.30
C ALA A 80 -10.13 -5.39 1.77
N GLY A 81 -10.30 -6.66 2.11
CA GLY A 81 -10.49 -7.07 3.49
C GLY A 81 -9.19 -6.98 4.30
N PHE A 82 -9.30 -6.68 5.59
CA PHE A 82 -8.18 -6.86 6.51
C PHE A 82 -7.98 -8.34 6.82
N VAL A 83 -6.79 -8.86 6.55
CA VAL A 83 -6.47 -10.29 6.73
C VAL A 83 -5.95 -10.61 8.13
N ARG A 84 -5.35 -9.65 8.82
CA ARG A 84 -4.89 -9.77 10.21
C ARG A 84 -4.65 -8.40 10.83
N CYS A 85 -4.73 -8.31 12.15
CA CYS A 85 -4.24 -7.17 12.92
C CYS A 85 -3.13 -7.62 13.87
N LEU A 86 -2.05 -6.85 13.89
CA LEU A 86 -0.86 -7.04 14.71
C LEU A 86 -0.71 -5.82 15.63
N PRO A 87 0.15 -5.86 16.67
CA PRO A 87 0.36 -4.71 17.56
C PRO A 87 0.77 -3.42 16.84
N ASN A 88 1.36 -3.53 15.65
CA ASN A 88 1.78 -2.40 14.82
C ASN A 88 0.76 -1.97 13.75
N GLY A 89 -0.41 -2.63 13.65
CA GLY A 89 -1.47 -2.22 12.73
C GLY A 89 -2.24 -3.38 12.08
N CYS A 90 -3.28 -3.04 11.32
CA CYS A 90 -4.09 -3.97 10.55
C CYS A 90 -3.60 -4.07 9.11
N VAL A 91 -3.50 -5.29 8.60
CA VAL A 91 -2.94 -5.58 7.27
C VAL A 91 -4.08 -5.89 6.30
N ALA A 92 -4.16 -5.13 5.22
CA ALA A 92 -4.88 -5.51 4.00
C ALA A 92 -3.86 -5.92 2.93
N GLU A 93 -4.16 -6.96 2.17
CA GLU A 93 -3.27 -7.47 1.12
C GLU A 93 -4.07 -7.93 -0.09
N VAL A 94 -3.63 -7.53 -1.27
CA VAL A 94 -4.23 -7.94 -2.54
C VAL A 94 -3.15 -8.33 -3.54
N VAL A 95 -3.46 -9.32 -4.37
CA VAL A 95 -2.67 -9.62 -5.56
C VAL A 95 -2.94 -8.56 -6.60
N MET A 96 -1.88 -7.97 -7.13
CA MET A 96 -1.95 -6.96 -8.19
C MET A 96 -1.97 -7.65 -9.54
N ASP A 97 -3.05 -7.47 -10.28
CA ASP A 97 -3.11 -7.78 -11.70
C ASP A 97 -2.47 -6.65 -12.53
N ASP A 98 -2.29 -6.90 -13.84
CA ASP A 98 -1.68 -5.92 -14.73
C ASP A 98 -2.55 -4.66 -14.88
N ALA A 99 -3.87 -4.78 -14.70
CA ALA A 99 -4.79 -3.65 -14.75
C ALA A 99 -4.58 -2.70 -13.56
N LEU A 100 -4.44 -3.22 -12.34
CA LEU A 100 -4.14 -2.42 -11.15
C LEU A 100 -2.76 -1.77 -11.24
N VAL A 101 -1.74 -2.52 -11.68
CA VAL A 101 -0.40 -1.97 -11.91
C VAL A 101 -0.47 -0.84 -12.96
N GLY A 102 -1.20 -1.04 -14.06
CA GLY A 102 -1.40 -0.04 -15.10
C GLY A 102 -2.06 1.24 -14.56
N ARG A 103 -3.12 1.11 -13.77
CA ARG A 103 -3.80 2.25 -13.13
C ARG A 103 -2.88 3.02 -12.18
N LEU A 104 -2.11 2.33 -11.34
CA LEU A 104 -1.16 2.98 -10.43
C LEU A 104 0.00 3.67 -11.16
N ARG A 105 0.41 3.18 -12.34
CA ARG A 105 1.43 3.82 -13.18
C ARG A 105 0.95 5.09 -13.87
N GLN A 106 -0.32 5.12 -14.27
CA GLN A 106 -0.90 6.22 -15.05
C GLN A 106 -1.57 7.27 -14.17
N GLY A 107 -2.03 6.87 -12.98
CA GLY A 107 -2.70 7.75 -12.03
C GLY A 107 -1.74 8.77 -11.41
N LYS A 108 -2.32 9.84 -10.85
CA LYS A 108 -1.57 10.89 -10.16
C LYS A 108 -1.66 10.74 -8.65
N GLN A 109 -2.83 10.36 -8.16
CA GLN A 109 -3.11 10.18 -6.75
C GLN A 109 -3.87 8.88 -6.52
N ALA A 110 -3.53 8.17 -5.46
CA ALA A 110 -4.36 7.11 -4.90
C ALA A 110 -4.91 7.59 -3.57
N THR A 111 -6.19 7.35 -3.31
CA THR A 111 -6.83 7.68 -2.04
C THR A 111 -7.27 6.40 -1.37
N PHE A 112 -6.57 6.04 -0.31
CA PHE A 112 -6.99 4.95 0.56
C PHE A 112 -8.07 5.44 1.51
N ILE A 113 -9.06 4.59 1.77
CA ILE A 113 -10.20 4.95 2.62
C ILE A 113 -10.30 3.91 3.72
N ILE A 114 -10.10 4.33 4.96
CA ILE A 114 -10.38 3.51 6.14
C ILE A 114 -11.66 3.99 6.81
N PHE A 115 -12.27 3.11 7.61
CA PHE A 115 -13.44 3.43 8.40
C PHE A 115 -13.12 3.16 9.86
N GLN A 116 -13.54 4.03 10.78
CA GLN A 116 -13.50 3.77 12.23
C GLN A 116 -14.90 3.43 12.76
N THR A 117 -15.92 4.04 12.15
CA THR A 117 -17.34 3.73 12.33
C THR A 117 -18.01 3.62 10.95
N PRO A 118 -19.21 3.00 10.82
CA PRO A 118 -19.88 2.86 9.52
C PRO A 118 -20.13 4.19 8.80
N GLU A 119 -20.31 5.28 9.55
CA GLU A 119 -20.65 6.60 9.05
C GLU A 119 -19.40 7.45 8.71
N GLU A 120 -18.21 7.01 9.12
CA GLU A 120 -17.00 7.82 9.13
C GLU A 120 -15.88 7.20 8.27
N GLY A 121 -15.89 7.58 6.99
CA GLY A 121 -14.80 7.29 6.06
C GLY A 121 -13.70 8.35 6.13
N ILE A 122 -12.46 7.91 6.32
CA ILE A 122 -11.27 8.78 6.35
C ILE A 122 -10.46 8.52 5.09
N GLY A 123 -10.40 9.52 4.21
CA GLY A 123 -9.55 9.51 3.02
C GLY A 123 -8.11 9.86 3.36
N ILE A 124 -7.18 9.06 2.86
CA ILE A 124 -5.74 9.22 3.04
C ILE A 124 -5.11 9.28 1.64
N PRO A 125 -4.79 10.49 1.13
CA PRO A 125 -4.22 10.65 -0.19
C PRO A 125 -2.75 10.19 -0.22
N MET A 126 -2.36 9.61 -1.35
CA MET A 126 -1.02 9.11 -1.62
C MET A 126 -0.60 9.50 -3.04
N GLY A 127 0.57 10.10 -3.18
CA GLY A 127 1.12 10.47 -4.48
C GLY A 127 1.57 9.24 -5.27
N LEU A 128 1.27 9.20 -6.57
CA LEU A 128 1.73 8.13 -7.46
C LEU A 128 2.98 8.52 -8.25
N ASN A 129 3.53 9.71 -8.01
CA ASN A 129 4.74 10.17 -8.68
C ASN A 129 5.93 9.26 -8.34
N GLY A 130 6.51 8.65 -9.36
CA GLY A 130 7.63 7.71 -9.23
C GLY A 130 7.23 6.26 -8.96
N PHE A 131 5.94 5.92 -8.89
CA PHE A 131 5.48 4.54 -8.73
C PHE A 131 6.01 3.63 -9.84
N GLY A 132 5.85 4.01 -11.11
CA GLY A 132 6.29 3.19 -12.26
C GLY A 132 7.78 2.85 -12.21
N PRO A 133 8.69 3.85 -12.19
CA PRO A 133 10.12 3.62 -12.07
C PRO A 133 10.51 2.81 -10.82
N GLY A 134 9.87 3.08 -9.68
CA GLY A 134 10.12 2.32 -8.45
C GLY A 134 9.67 0.87 -8.54
N PHE A 135 8.54 0.61 -9.19
CA PHE A 135 8.01 -0.73 -9.42
C PHE A 135 8.90 -1.53 -10.38
N ASP A 136 9.45 -0.87 -11.41
CA ASP A 136 10.38 -1.48 -12.36
C ASP A 136 11.73 -1.83 -11.72
N ALA A 137 12.18 -1.00 -10.78
CA ALA A 137 13.41 -1.25 -10.04
C ALA A 137 13.27 -2.30 -8.93
N LEU A 138 12.04 -2.64 -8.53
CA LEU A 138 11.77 -3.69 -7.55
C LEU A 138 12.13 -5.05 -8.15
N LYS A 139 13.13 -5.71 -7.56
CA LYS A 139 13.54 -7.07 -7.94
C LYS A 139 12.88 -8.08 -7.02
#